data_AF-A0A933BFP5-F1
#
_entry.id   AF-A0A933BFP5-F1
#
_cell.length_a   1.000
_cell.length_b   1.000
_cell.length_c   1.000
_cell.angle_alpha   90.00
_cell.angle_beta   90.00
_cell.angle_gamma   90.00
#
_symmetry.space_group_name_H-M   'P 1'
#
loop_
_entity.id
_entity.type
_entity.pdbx_description
1 polymer ?
#
loop_
_entity_poly.entity_id
_entity_poly.type
_entity_poly.pdbx_seq_one_letter_code
_entity_poly.pdbx_strand_id
1 'polypeptide(L)'
;MRHLLDSDLELVVESGFIYVPLLLDPAIEREIHTLPKPDTLIQGDGKLFIKTLSLQSVVENYEKIDTDVYKQLRNACQQKYRHALGLNGISISEKLRTILFHVMPHFIRRHKSLERKRRSEEELLDLIGERINLAARYHEDAAKILDTDSLREALHDLEEQGVTVVPPKDGQIAAPKLREWLLQTLELKIVDNEKGRLRQALYEREQFGEAQRKHLAILLYIAEKGSLAIDGFGFFRMGMTDEYIVYKHTGEYALKDYYGRNYLFPDCRVGVSTIVPLKPVVLETYKHPFLEGYDSRQPICLRGYSPPKVFTAANAINALQEGINALLYGYSSRRRNGYHSLDQITRLARTVDVDDDILPDHEDYPVISTRHARTVNFDDYRVSSDHPRIASGQVETTNNYTP
;
A
#
# COMPACT_ATOMS: atom_id res chain seq x y z
N MET A 1 8.31 29.55 23.89
CA MET A 1 8.21 28.65 25.06
C MET A 1 9.56 28.17 25.58
N ARG A 2 10.36 27.38 24.84
CA ARG A 2 11.64 26.84 25.33
C ARG A 2 12.54 27.89 26.03
N HIS A 3 12.95 28.95 25.33
CA HIS A 3 13.71 30.08 25.89
C HIS A 3 13.04 30.83 27.07
N LEU A 4 11.73 30.71 27.26
CA LEU A 4 10.99 31.31 28.38
C LEU A 4 11.00 30.41 29.62
N LEU A 5 11.01 29.09 29.42
CA LEU A 5 11.07 28.10 30.50
C LEU A 5 12.52 27.78 30.92
N ASP A 6 13.48 27.97 30.01
CA ASP A 6 14.92 27.81 30.22
C ASP A 6 15.62 29.17 30.55
N SER A 7 14.92 30.14 31.16
CA SER A 7 15.48 31.45 31.57
C SER A 7 15.12 31.83 33.01
N ASP A 8 15.89 32.73 33.61
CA ASP A 8 15.72 33.20 35.00
C ASP A 8 14.59 34.24 35.16
N LEU A 9 13.56 34.18 34.31
CA LEU A 9 12.42 35.11 34.39
C LEU A 9 11.46 34.72 35.51
N GLU A 10 11.10 35.71 36.33
CA GLU A 10 9.89 35.67 37.14
C GLU A 10 8.67 35.72 36.22
N LEU A 11 7.79 34.74 36.35
CA LEU A 11 6.50 34.69 35.66
C LEU A 11 5.38 34.83 36.69
N VAL A 12 4.19 35.21 36.26
CA VAL A 12 2.97 35.12 37.09
C VAL A 12 2.02 34.12 36.44
N VAL A 13 1.42 33.26 37.25
CA VAL A 13 0.22 32.49 36.86
C VAL A 13 -0.98 33.18 37.47
N GLU A 14 -2.02 33.41 36.66
CA GLU A 14 -3.31 33.87 37.18
C GLU A 14 -4.45 33.28 36.33
N SER A 15 -5.46 32.69 36.98
CA SER A 15 -6.63 32.08 36.34
C SER A 15 -6.27 31.06 35.24
N GLY A 16 -5.16 30.33 35.41
CA GLY A 16 -4.66 29.34 34.45
C GLY A 16 -3.95 29.91 33.22
N PHE A 17 -3.60 31.20 33.19
CA PHE A 17 -2.78 31.83 32.14
C PHE A 17 -1.37 32.14 32.64
N ILE A 18 -0.38 32.05 31.73
CA ILE A 18 0.98 32.52 31.94
C ILE A 18 1.05 34.00 31.59
N TYR A 19 1.52 34.80 32.54
CA TYR A 19 1.82 36.22 32.37
C TYR A 19 3.34 36.43 32.41
N VAL A 20 3.88 37.16 31.45
CA VAL A 20 5.33 37.42 31.29
C VAL A 20 5.66 38.86 31.67
N PRO A 21 6.85 39.13 32.25
CA PRO A 21 7.23 40.47 32.65
C PRO A 21 7.34 41.37 31.41
N LEU A 22 6.63 42.49 31.43
CA LEU A 22 6.60 43.44 30.32
C LEU A 22 7.85 44.32 30.42
N LEU A 23 8.82 44.08 29.53
CA LEU A 23 10.04 44.89 29.44
C LEU A 23 9.69 46.26 28.83
N LEU A 24 9.42 47.23 29.70
CA LEU A 24 8.94 48.56 29.33
C LEU A 24 10.08 49.55 29.08
N ASP A 25 9.97 50.25 27.96
CA ASP A 25 10.55 51.59 27.82
C ASP A 25 9.74 52.56 28.72
N PRO A 26 10.38 53.51 29.44
CA PRO A 26 9.69 54.50 30.27
C PRO A 26 8.67 55.41 29.55
N ALA A 27 8.60 55.39 28.22
CA ALA A 27 7.51 55.99 27.45
C ALA A 27 6.23 55.13 27.47
N ILE A 28 6.36 53.82 27.30
CA ILE A 28 5.23 52.87 27.21
C ILE A 28 4.54 52.71 28.58
N GLU A 29 5.32 52.76 29.67
CA GLU A 29 4.79 52.76 31.04
C GLU A 29 3.81 53.93 31.28
N ARG A 30 4.14 55.12 30.77
CA ARG A 30 3.27 56.32 30.88
C ARG A 30 1.99 56.18 30.07
N GLU A 31 2.07 55.56 28.89
CA GLU A 31 0.91 55.33 28.02
C GLU A 31 -0.05 54.29 28.62
N ILE A 32 0.47 53.22 29.21
CA ILE A 32 -0.35 52.23 29.95
C ILE A 32 -1.07 52.88 31.13
N HIS A 33 -0.45 53.84 31.82
CA HIS A 33 -1.09 54.58 32.92
C HIS A 33 -2.18 55.58 32.49
N THR A 34 -2.27 55.96 31.21
CA THR A 34 -3.35 56.84 30.69
C THR A 34 -4.52 56.09 30.07
N LEU A 35 -4.39 54.77 29.85
CA LEU A 35 -5.43 53.92 29.28
C LEU A 35 -6.25 53.20 30.37
N PRO A 36 -7.53 52.86 30.10
CA PRO A 36 -8.30 51.99 30.99
C PRO A 36 -7.61 50.61 31.07
N LYS A 37 -7.44 50.09 32.30
CA LYS A 37 -6.73 48.82 32.56
C LYS A 37 -7.25 47.69 31.64
N PRO A 38 -6.42 47.14 30.73
CA PRO A 38 -6.82 45.99 29.91
C PRO A 38 -6.82 44.69 30.71
N ASP A 39 -7.77 43.79 30.46
CA ASP A 39 -7.82 42.42 31.04
C ASP A 39 -6.62 41.52 30.66
N THR A 40 -5.70 42.04 29.85
CA THR A 40 -4.43 41.42 29.43
C THR A 40 -3.22 41.89 30.24
N LEU A 41 -3.35 42.88 31.13
CA LEU A 41 -2.25 43.40 31.95
C LEU A 41 -2.55 43.26 33.45
N ILE A 42 -1.59 42.73 34.19
CA ILE A 42 -1.63 42.61 35.65
C ILE A 42 -0.38 43.25 36.27
N GLN A 43 -0.44 43.58 37.56
CA GLN A 43 0.64 44.26 38.27
C GLN A 43 0.99 43.50 39.55
N GLY A 44 2.26 43.13 39.71
CA GLY A 44 2.77 42.41 40.88
C GLY A 44 4.15 42.96 41.27
N ASP A 45 4.35 43.24 42.56
CA ASP A 45 5.58 43.82 43.13
C ASP A 45 6.15 45.02 42.34
N GLY A 46 5.25 45.90 41.91
CA GLY A 46 5.55 47.09 41.11
C GLY A 46 5.74 46.83 39.60
N LYS A 47 6.03 45.60 39.19
CA LYS A 47 6.22 45.20 37.78
C LYS A 47 4.88 44.98 37.08
N LEU A 48 4.83 45.31 35.78
CA LEU A 48 3.70 44.98 34.91
C LEU A 48 3.99 43.66 34.17
N PHE A 49 2.97 42.81 34.05
CA PHE A 49 3.05 41.54 33.33
C PHE A 49 1.92 41.45 32.30
N ILE A 50 2.21 40.89 31.13
CA ILE A 50 1.26 40.72 30.01
C ILE A 50 0.82 39.27 29.84
N LYS A 51 -0.49 39.07 29.64
CA LYS A 51 -1.14 37.78 29.42
C LYS A 51 -0.66 37.14 28.13
N THR A 52 -0.24 35.87 28.19
CA THR A 52 0.24 35.12 27.02
C THR A 52 -0.61 33.87 26.76
N LEU A 53 -0.11 32.68 27.07
CA LEU A 53 -0.75 31.40 26.78
C LEU A 53 -1.49 30.85 28.00
N SER A 54 -2.58 30.11 27.78
CA SER A 54 -3.17 29.29 28.84
C SER A 54 -2.32 28.05 29.08
N LEU A 55 -2.19 27.64 30.35
CA LEU A 55 -1.47 26.42 30.75
C LEU A 55 -2.02 25.19 30.02
N GLN A 56 -3.35 25.11 29.90
CA GLN A 56 -4.05 24.06 29.15
C GLN A 56 -3.63 24.00 27.68
N SER A 57 -3.63 25.14 26.96
CA SER A 57 -3.29 25.15 25.53
C SER A 57 -1.83 24.73 25.27
N VAL A 58 -0.91 25.09 26.17
CA VAL A 58 0.49 24.65 26.15
C VAL A 58 0.58 23.13 26.32
N VAL A 59 -0.12 22.55 27.31
CA VAL A 59 -0.16 21.10 27.57
C VAL A 59 -0.81 20.34 26.41
N GLU A 60 -1.91 20.85 25.86
CA GLU A 60 -2.65 20.25 24.75
C GLU A 60 -1.81 20.18 23.47
N ASN A 61 -1.11 21.27 23.12
CA ASN A 61 -0.42 21.42 21.84
C ASN A 61 1.10 21.20 21.91
N TYR A 62 1.67 20.77 23.05
CA TYR A 62 3.13 20.71 23.26
C TYR A 62 3.91 19.94 22.19
N GLU A 63 3.34 18.87 21.62
CA GLU A 63 3.92 18.11 20.50
C GLU A 63 4.24 18.98 19.26
N LYS A 64 3.50 20.08 19.06
CA LYS A 64 3.71 21.08 18.00
C LYS A 64 4.63 22.22 18.45
N ILE A 65 4.87 22.37 19.75
CA ILE A 65 5.69 23.43 20.35
C ILE A 65 7.15 22.97 20.50
N ASP A 66 7.36 21.74 20.95
CA ASP A 66 8.65 21.06 20.98
C ASP A 66 8.48 19.56 20.72
N THR A 67 8.50 19.20 19.44
CA THR A 67 8.27 17.83 18.99
C THR A 67 9.35 16.86 19.47
N ASP A 68 10.58 17.31 19.70
CA ASP A 68 11.69 16.43 20.06
C ASP A 68 11.77 16.16 21.57
N VAL A 69 11.48 17.15 22.42
CA VAL A 69 11.25 16.90 23.86
C VAL A 69 10.02 16.01 24.04
N TYR A 70 8.92 16.25 23.31
CA TYR A 70 7.73 15.39 23.39
C TYR A 70 8.02 13.93 22.96
N LYS A 71 8.78 13.72 21.86
CA LYS A 71 9.26 12.38 21.46
C LYS A 71 10.15 11.75 22.55
N GLN A 72 11.03 12.52 23.20
CA GLN A 72 11.89 12.00 24.27
C GLN A 72 11.09 11.52 25.47
N LEU A 73 10.14 12.33 25.97
CA LEU A 73 9.22 11.96 27.05
C LEU A 73 8.39 10.72 26.67
N ARG A 74 7.82 10.70 25.46
CA ARG A 74 7.06 9.55 24.94
C ARG A 74 7.92 8.29 24.85
N ASN A 75 9.16 8.40 24.36
CA ASN A 75 10.08 7.27 24.25
C ASN A 75 10.54 6.76 25.63
N ALA A 76 10.76 7.64 26.61
CA ALA A 76 11.09 7.25 27.98
C ALA A 76 9.92 6.53 28.66
N CYS A 77 8.71 7.07 28.52
CA CYS A 77 7.47 6.42 28.94
C CYS A 77 7.33 5.03 28.29
N GLN A 78 7.38 4.94 26.96
CA GLN A 78 7.26 3.67 26.25
C GLN A 78 8.39 2.68 26.59
N GLN A 79 9.61 3.14 26.91
CA GLN A 79 10.68 2.27 27.38
C GLN A 79 10.41 1.69 28.76
N LYS A 80 9.80 2.46 29.68
CA LYS A 80 9.39 1.97 31.00
C LYS A 80 8.36 0.83 30.92
N TYR A 81 7.52 0.83 29.88
CA TYR A 81 6.45 -0.17 29.65
C TYR A 81 6.73 -1.13 28.48
N ARG A 82 7.97 -1.21 27.99
CA ARG A 82 8.32 -1.97 26.78
C ARG A 82 8.08 -3.47 26.89
N HIS A 83 8.09 -4.02 28.11
CA HIS A 83 7.93 -5.46 28.35
C HIS A 83 6.59 -6.01 27.85
N ALA A 84 5.54 -5.19 27.82
CA ALA A 84 4.23 -5.57 27.27
C ALA A 84 4.03 -5.24 25.78
N LEU A 85 4.91 -4.43 25.18
CA LEU A 85 4.69 -3.84 23.85
C LEU A 85 5.39 -4.62 22.72
N GLY A 86 5.71 -5.89 22.95
CA GLY A 86 6.34 -6.80 21.97
C GLY A 86 5.47 -7.16 20.76
N LEU A 87 4.24 -6.63 20.68
CA LEU A 87 3.23 -6.99 19.68
C LEU A 87 2.92 -5.82 18.73
N ASN A 88 3.94 -5.40 17.97
CA ASN A 88 3.72 -4.73 16.69
C ASN A 88 2.96 -5.71 15.78
N GLY A 89 1.62 -5.55 15.71
CA GLY A 89 0.77 -6.34 14.82
C GLY A 89 1.33 -6.31 13.40
N ILE A 90 1.44 -7.48 12.76
CA ILE A 90 2.18 -7.62 11.51
C ILE A 90 1.51 -6.81 10.40
N SER A 91 2.12 -5.66 10.12
CA SER A 91 1.65 -4.69 9.14
C SER A 91 1.90 -5.23 7.74
N ILE A 92 0.86 -5.85 7.18
CA ILE A 92 0.77 -6.20 5.77
C ILE A 92 0.90 -4.90 4.98
N SER A 93 1.82 -4.85 4.03
CA SER A 93 2.00 -3.65 3.22
C SER A 93 0.75 -3.30 2.42
N GLU A 94 0.53 -2.01 2.19
CA GLU A 94 -0.57 -1.51 1.35
C GLU A 94 -0.58 -2.14 -0.05
N LYS A 95 0.59 -2.48 -0.61
CA LYS A 95 0.67 -3.22 -1.87
C LYS A 95 0.13 -4.64 -1.73
N LEU A 96 0.56 -5.40 -0.72
CA LEU A 96 0.09 -6.76 -0.49
C LEU A 96 -1.41 -6.79 -0.14
N ARG A 97 -1.90 -5.83 0.64
CA ARG A 97 -3.34 -5.61 0.89
C ARG A 97 -4.10 -5.35 -0.41
N THR A 98 -3.61 -4.43 -1.24
CA THR A 98 -4.19 -4.13 -2.57
C THR A 98 -4.23 -5.36 -3.48
N ILE A 99 -3.18 -6.18 -3.48
CA ILE A 99 -3.12 -7.41 -4.28
C ILE A 99 -4.19 -8.41 -3.79
N LEU A 100 -4.25 -8.68 -2.49
CA LEU A 100 -5.15 -9.67 -1.90
C LEU A 100 -6.63 -9.28 -2.00
N PHE A 101 -6.99 -8.05 -1.68
CA PHE A 101 -8.40 -7.66 -1.50
C PHE A 101 -8.99 -6.86 -2.65
N HIS A 102 -8.18 -6.41 -3.61
CA HIS A 102 -8.67 -5.61 -4.75
C HIS A 102 -8.26 -6.17 -6.12
N VAL A 103 -7.04 -6.70 -6.30
CA VAL A 103 -6.61 -7.30 -7.59
C VAL A 103 -7.09 -8.75 -7.71
N MET A 104 -6.75 -9.61 -6.74
CA MET A 104 -7.10 -11.04 -6.74
C MET A 104 -8.60 -11.34 -6.95
N PRO A 105 -9.55 -10.63 -6.32
CA PRO A 105 -10.98 -10.95 -6.43
C PRO A 105 -11.58 -10.72 -7.83
N HIS A 106 -10.89 -9.97 -8.69
CA HIS A 106 -11.30 -9.77 -10.09
C HIS A 106 -11.00 -11.01 -10.95
N PHE A 107 -9.96 -11.76 -10.60
CA PHE A 107 -9.46 -12.90 -11.37
C PHE A 107 -9.94 -14.27 -10.84
N ILE A 108 -10.22 -14.39 -9.54
CA ILE A 108 -10.76 -15.62 -8.93
C ILE A 108 -12.30 -15.62 -9.03
N ARG A 109 -12.87 -16.51 -9.85
CA ARG A 109 -14.32 -16.67 -10.03
C ARG A 109 -14.83 -17.98 -9.42
N ARG A 110 -16.01 -17.93 -8.79
CA ARG A 110 -16.84 -19.13 -8.50
C ARG A 110 -18.18 -18.96 -9.24
N HIS A 111 -18.45 -19.85 -10.20
CA HIS A 111 -19.65 -19.92 -11.07
C HIS A 111 -19.88 -18.76 -12.05
N LYS A 112 -20.54 -19.06 -13.19
CA LYS A 112 -20.77 -18.12 -14.33
C LYS A 112 -22.10 -17.34 -14.23
N SER A 113 -22.91 -17.55 -13.18
CA SER A 113 -24.36 -17.31 -13.21
C SER A 113 -24.93 -16.57 -12.00
N LEU A 114 -24.10 -15.92 -11.18
CA LEU A 114 -24.53 -15.03 -10.09
C LEU A 114 -23.86 -13.67 -10.23
N GLU A 115 -24.55 -12.63 -9.78
CA GLU A 115 -24.10 -11.24 -9.92
C GLU A 115 -22.80 -10.98 -9.14
N ARG A 116 -22.08 -9.91 -9.53
CA ARG A 116 -20.79 -9.53 -8.92
C ARG A 116 -20.95 -8.94 -7.52
N LYS A 117 -21.41 -9.71 -6.54
CA LYS A 117 -21.32 -9.34 -5.12
C LYS A 117 -19.83 -9.15 -4.79
N ARG A 118 -19.43 -7.90 -4.49
CA ARG A 118 -18.09 -7.60 -3.98
C ARG A 118 -17.95 -8.29 -2.62
N ARG A 119 -16.98 -9.20 -2.49
CA ARG A 119 -16.71 -9.90 -1.24
C ARG A 119 -16.13 -8.97 -0.18
N SER A 120 -16.35 -9.32 1.09
CA SER A 120 -15.59 -8.73 2.20
C SER A 120 -14.14 -9.26 2.22
N GLU A 121 -13.27 -8.60 2.99
CA GLU A 121 -11.90 -9.11 3.22
C GLU A 121 -11.96 -10.49 3.94
N GLU A 122 -12.92 -10.69 4.84
CA GLU A 122 -13.20 -11.97 5.53
C GLU A 122 -13.63 -13.09 4.57
N GLU A 123 -14.63 -12.85 3.70
CA GLU A 123 -15.10 -13.80 2.66
C GLU A 123 -14.00 -14.18 1.64
N LEU A 124 -12.91 -13.41 1.59
CA LEU A 124 -11.72 -13.70 0.79
C LEU A 124 -10.68 -14.50 1.60
N LEU A 125 -10.47 -14.17 2.88
CA LEU A 125 -9.56 -14.91 3.75
C LEU A 125 -10.06 -16.33 4.02
N ASP A 126 -11.36 -16.54 4.19
CA ASP A 126 -11.90 -17.90 4.30
C ASP A 126 -11.72 -18.72 3.02
N LEU A 127 -11.87 -18.11 1.83
CA LEU A 127 -11.54 -18.77 0.56
C LEU A 127 -10.04 -19.06 0.43
N ILE A 128 -9.15 -18.18 0.93
CA ILE A 128 -7.73 -18.50 0.98
C ILE A 128 -7.50 -19.69 1.93
N GLY A 129 -8.14 -19.70 3.09
CA GLY A 129 -8.10 -20.80 4.06
C GLY A 129 -8.58 -22.15 3.51
N GLU A 130 -9.63 -22.16 2.67
CA GLU A 130 -10.07 -23.36 1.90
C GLU A 130 -8.99 -23.89 0.93
N ARG A 131 -7.96 -23.10 0.61
CA ARG A 131 -7.02 -23.33 -0.50
C ARG A 131 -5.55 -23.47 -0.07
N ILE A 132 -5.24 -23.27 1.22
CA ILE A 132 -3.87 -23.39 1.75
C ILE A 132 -3.81 -24.44 2.86
N ASN A 133 -2.71 -25.20 2.92
CA ASN A 133 -2.40 -26.00 4.09
C ASN A 133 -1.63 -25.12 5.11
N LEU A 134 -2.31 -24.69 6.16
CA LEU A 134 -1.80 -23.74 7.15
C LEU A 134 -1.19 -24.49 8.35
N ALA A 135 0.11 -24.31 8.58
CA ALA A 135 0.81 -24.98 9.68
C ALA A 135 0.42 -24.42 11.06
N ALA A 136 0.38 -25.28 12.08
CA ALA A 136 -0.03 -24.94 13.45
C ALA A 136 0.66 -23.69 14.03
N ARG A 137 1.96 -23.50 13.74
CA ARG A 137 2.74 -22.32 14.16
C ARG A 137 2.05 -20.98 13.88
N TYR A 138 1.32 -20.86 12.77
CA TYR A 138 0.62 -19.62 12.42
C TYR A 138 -0.62 -19.35 13.29
N HIS A 139 -1.29 -20.41 13.76
CA HIS A 139 -2.37 -20.29 14.73
C HIS A 139 -1.81 -19.96 16.12
N GLU A 140 -0.68 -20.54 16.50
CA GLU A 140 0.04 -20.20 17.73
C GLU A 140 0.53 -18.74 17.72
N ASP A 141 1.14 -18.28 16.63
CA ASP A 141 1.65 -16.91 16.51
C ASP A 141 0.51 -15.89 16.40
N ALA A 142 -0.59 -16.23 15.73
CA ALA A 142 -1.82 -15.42 15.77
C ALA A 142 -2.41 -15.35 17.18
N ALA A 143 -2.38 -16.46 17.95
CA ALA A 143 -2.83 -16.47 19.35
C ALA A 143 -1.92 -15.62 20.26
N LYS A 144 -0.59 -15.67 20.07
CA LYS A 144 0.36 -14.79 20.77
C LYS A 144 0.14 -13.31 20.43
N ILE A 145 -0.14 -12.99 19.17
CA ILE A 145 -0.42 -11.60 18.73
C ILE A 145 -1.76 -11.09 19.25
N LEU A 146 -2.73 -11.98 19.47
CA LEU A 146 -4.03 -11.67 20.04
C LEU A 146 -4.11 -11.97 21.55
N ASP A 147 -2.97 -12.21 22.20
CA ASP A 147 -2.91 -12.29 23.66
C ASP A 147 -3.43 -10.99 24.29
N THR A 148 -4.16 -11.14 25.39
CA THR A 148 -4.70 -10.01 26.18
C THR A 148 -4.00 -9.89 27.52
N ASP A 149 -3.35 -10.94 28.03
CA ASP A 149 -2.78 -10.94 29.37
C ASP A 149 -1.56 -10.00 29.43
N SER A 150 -0.67 -10.06 28.43
CA SER A 150 0.43 -9.09 28.25
C SER A 150 -0.04 -7.63 28.21
N LEU A 151 -1.27 -7.35 27.70
CA LEU A 151 -1.83 -6.00 27.65
C LEU A 151 -2.55 -5.61 28.96
N ARG A 152 -3.13 -6.58 29.67
CA ARG A 152 -3.76 -6.37 30.99
C ARG A 152 -2.71 -6.02 32.04
N GLU A 153 -1.59 -6.75 32.05
CA GLU A 153 -0.42 -6.43 32.88
C GLU A 153 0.09 -5.00 32.59
N ALA A 154 0.25 -4.65 31.31
CA ALA A 154 0.65 -3.29 30.88
C ALA A 154 -0.28 -2.19 31.42
N LEU A 155 -1.59 -2.43 31.35
CA LEU A 155 -2.60 -1.47 31.79
C LEU A 155 -2.60 -1.35 33.32
N HIS A 156 -2.44 -2.47 34.04
CA HIS A 156 -2.32 -2.51 35.49
C HIS A 156 -1.10 -1.72 35.99
N ASP A 157 0.09 -1.97 35.43
CA ASP A 157 1.34 -1.26 35.75
C ASP A 157 1.25 0.26 35.55
N LEU A 158 0.42 0.69 34.58
CA LEU A 158 0.12 2.10 34.33
C LEU A 158 -0.93 2.65 35.30
N GLU A 159 -1.93 1.85 35.67
CA GLU A 159 -3.03 2.24 36.56
C GLU A 159 -2.60 2.38 38.03
N GLU A 160 -1.71 1.53 38.53
CA GLU A 160 -1.13 1.66 39.88
C GLU A 160 -0.34 2.96 40.09
N GLN A 161 0.23 3.54 39.02
CA GLN A 161 0.99 4.79 39.08
C GLN A 161 0.09 6.03 39.09
N GLY A 162 -0.84 6.08 40.05
CA GLY A 162 -1.80 7.17 40.29
C GLY A 162 -1.16 8.46 40.84
N VAL A 163 -0.25 9.06 40.09
CA VAL A 163 0.37 10.35 40.44
C VAL A 163 -0.55 11.51 40.04
N THR A 164 -0.88 12.38 41.00
CA THR A 164 -1.70 13.58 40.76
C THR A 164 -0.83 14.83 40.77
N VAL A 165 -0.58 15.42 39.60
CA VAL A 165 0.13 16.71 39.49
C VAL A 165 -0.87 17.84 39.73
N VAL A 166 -0.66 18.59 40.82
CA VAL A 166 -1.47 19.76 41.16
C VAL A 166 -1.07 20.94 40.24
N PRO A 167 -2.02 21.71 39.68
CA PRO A 167 -1.69 22.91 38.90
C PRO A 167 -0.91 23.96 39.74
N PRO A 168 -0.18 24.88 39.09
CA PRO A 168 0.45 25.99 39.79
C PRO A 168 -0.61 26.82 40.50
N LYS A 169 -0.34 27.25 41.74
CA LYS A 169 -1.18 28.25 42.40
C LYS A 169 -1.00 29.60 41.71
N ASP A 170 -2.05 30.41 41.72
CA ASP A 170 -1.98 31.79 41.24
C ASP A 170 -0.95 32.61 42.06
N GLY A 171 -0.29 33.56 41.40
CA GLY A 171 0.83 34.33 41.93
C GLY A 171 2.13 34.11 41.14
N GLN A 172 3.26 34.60 41.69
CA GLN A 172 4.56 34.48 41.06
C GLN A 172 5.09 33.03 41.05
N ILE A 173 5.72 32.65 39.95
CA ILE A 173 6.42 31.38 39.77
C ILE A 173 7.74 31.59 39.00
N ALA A 174 8.83 31.00 39.51
CA ALA A 174 10.07 30.93 38.76
C ALA A 174 9.92 29.98 37.56
N ALA A 175 10.38 30.38 36.37
CA ALA A 175 10.24 29.59 35.15
C ALA A 175 10.72 28.12 35.26
N PRO A 176 11.82 27.77 35.96
CA PRO A 176 12.21 26.37 36.18
C PRO A 176 11.16 25.52 36.91
N LYS A 177 10.39 26.11 37.84
CA LYS A 177 9.32 25.43 38.57
C LYS A 177 8.06 25.25 37.71
N LEU A 178 7.76 26.22 36.84
CA LEU A 178 6.71 26.08 35.83
C LEU A 178 7.07 25.00 34.79
N ARG A 179 8.35 24.92 34.43
CA ARG A 179 8.93 23.90 33.54
C ARG A 179 8.85 22.50 34.14
N GLU A 180 9.19 22.33 35.42
CA GLU A 180 9.03 21.07 36.16
C GLU A 180 7.57 20.61 36.16
N TRP A 181 6.64 21.47 36.58
CA TRP A 181 5.20 21.20 36.55
C TRP A 181 4.72 20.79 35.14
N LEU A 182 5.17 21.49 34.10
CA LEU A 182 4.78 21.21 32.73
C LEU A 182 5.27 19.83 32.27
N LEU A 183 6.51 19.46 32.58
CA LEU A 183 7.06 18.13 32.24
C LEU A 183 6.28 17.01 32.93
N GLN A 184 6.03 17.13 34.25
CA GLN A 184 5.23 16.15 35.00
C GLN A 184 3.79 16.04 34.44
N THR A 185 3.17 17.16 34.06
CA THR A 185 1.83 17.19 33.46
C THR A 185 1.81 16.54 32.07
N LEU A 186 2.88 16.72 31.28
CA LEU A 186 3.03 16.07 29.97
C LEU A 186 3.26 14.56 30.09
N GLU A 187 4.03 14.12 31.09
CA GLU A 187 4.21 12.69 31.38
C GLU A 187 2.87 12.03 31.76
N LEU A 188 2.06 12.66 32.62
CA LEU A 188 0.70 12.18 32.92
C LEU A 188 -0.19 12.11 31.68
N LYS A 189 -0.18 13.15 30.83
CA LYS A 189 -0.94 13.16 29.57
C LYS A 189 -0.49 12.04 28.62
N ILE A 190 0.81 11.74 28.55
CA ILE A 190 1.35 10.65 27.74
C ILE A 190 0.90 9.29 28.32
N VAL A 191 0.96 9.12 29.64
CA VAL A 191 0.49 7.93 30.35
C VAL A 191 -1.01 7.69 30.13
N ASP A 192 -1.85 8.71 30.23
CA ASP A 192 -3.30 8.55 30.06
C ASP A 192 -3.70 8.27 28.59
N ASN A 193 -3.03 8.91 27.63
CA ASN A 193 -3.16 8.56 26.21
C ASN A 193 -2.78 7.08 25.96
N GLU A 194 -1.72 6.59 26.60
CA GLU A 194 -1.27 5.20 26.45
C GLU A 194 -2.24 4.22 27.16
N LYS A 195 -2.81 4.57 28.32
CA LYS A 195 -3.93 3.85 28.95
C LYS A 195 -5.13 3.76 28.02
N GLY A 196 -5.53 4.87 27.40
CA GLY A 196 -6.59 4.90 26.39
C GLY A 196 -6.30 3.98 25.20
N ARG A 197 -5.07 4.03 24.68
CA ARG A 197 -4.61 3.17 23.58
C ARG A 197 -4.60 1.68 23.95
N LEU A 198 -4.21 1.33 25.18
CA LEU A 198 -4.21 -0.04 25.68
C LEU A 198 -5.62 -0.58 25.95
N ARG A 199 -6.49 0.22 26.57
CA ARG A 199 -7.92 -0.13 26.76
C ARG A 199 -8.62 -0.34 25.41
N GLN A 200 -8.35 0.51 24.42
CA GLN A 200 -8.86 0.34 23.05
C GLN A 200 -8.34 -0.97 22.42
N ALA A 201 -7.02 -1.24 22.50
CA ALA A 201 -6.43 -2.46 21.96
C ALA A 201 -6.92 -3.75 22.67
N LEU A 202 -7.20 -3.68 23.97
CA LEU A 202 -7.84 -4.75 24.75
C LEU A 202 -9.28 -4.99 24.28
N TYR A 203 -10.11 -3.95 24.27
CA TYR A 203 -11.50 -4.01 23.80
C TYR A 203 -11.60 -4.55 22.37
N GLU A 204 -10.69 -4.12 21.48
CA GLU A 204 -10.57 -4.69 20.13
C GLU A 204 -10.23 -6.18 20.20
N ARG A 205 -9.14 -6.59 20.86
CA ARG A 205 -8.70 -8.01 20.94
C ARG A 205 -9.71 -8.94 21.60
N GLU A 206 -10.43 -8.48 22.62
CA GLU A 206 -11.48 -9.27 23.29
C GLU A 206 -12.67 -9.56 22.37
N GLN A 207 -12.84 -8.81 21.29
CA GLN A 207 -13.83 -9.08 20.23
C GLN A 207 -13.31 -9.99 19.10
N PHE A 208 -12.04 -10.44 19.12
CA PHE A 208 -11.52 -11.39 18.12
C PHE A 208 -11.99 -12.83 18.39
N GLY A 209 -13.08 -13.19 17.72
CA GLY A 209 -13.54 -14.57 17.60
C GLY A 209 -12.56 -15.48 16.83
N GLU A 210 -12.91 -16.76 16.78
CA GLU A 210 -12.09 -17.80 16.13
C GLU A 210 -11.85 -17.50 14.63
N ALA A 211 -12.83 -16.92 13.95
CA ALA A 211 -12.71 -16.49 12.56
C ALA A 211 -11.58 -15.46 12.37
N GLN A 212 -11.55 -14.39 13.18
CA GLN A 212 -10.52 -13.35 13.08
C GLN A 212 -9.13 -13.88 13.48
N ARG A 213 -9.05 -14.83 14.44
CA ARG A 213 -7.80 -15.55 14.78
C ARG A 213 -7.27 -16.36 13.60
N LYS A 214 -8.15 -17.10 12.91
CA LYS A 214 -7.85 -17.85 11.68
C LYS A 214 -7.44 -16.92 10.54
N HIS A 215 -8.16 -15.81 10.33
CA HIS A 215 -7.84 -14.79 9.33
C HIS A 215 -6.45 -14.19 9.57
N LEU A 216 -6.10 -13.84 10.82
CA LEU A 216 -4.75 -13.40 11.16
C LEU A 216 -3.71 -14.47 10.83
N ALA A 217 -3.90 -15.73 11.22
CA ALA A 217 -2.97 -16.83 10.92
C ALA A 217 -2.73 -17.00 9.40
N ILE A 218 -3.77 -16.87 8.57
CA ILE A 218 -3.67 -16.89 7.10
C ILE A 218 -2.80 -15.72 6.61
N LEU A 219 -3.01 -14.52 7.16
CA LEU A 219 -2.25 -13.32 6.80
C LEU A 219 -0.77 -13.40 7.19
N LEU A 220 -0.45 -13.98 8.37
CA LEU A 220 0.91 -14.26 8.81
C LEU A 220 1.66 -15.15 7.81
N TYR A 221 1.03 -16.26 7.41
CA TYR A 221 1.57 -17.19 6.42
C TYR A 221 1.83 -16.52 5.06
N ILE A 222 0.90 -15.69 4.57
CA ILE A 222 1.08 -14.96 3.31
C ILE A 222 2.23 -13.94 3.43
N ALA A 223 2.35 -13.24 4.55
CA ALA A 223 3.37 -12.22 4.78
C ALA A 223 4.79 -12.81 4.84
N GLU A 224 4.97 -13.94 5.54
CA GLU A 224 6.25 -14.67 5.60
C GLU A 224 6.58 -15.31 4.26
N LYS A 225 5.67 -16.12 3.70
CA LYS A 225 5.88 -16.85 2.45
C LYS A 225 6.04 -15.93 1.23
N GLY A 226 5.52 -14.71 1.31
CA GLY A 226 5.60 -13.68 0.28
C GLY A 226 4.95 -14.07 -1.05
N SER A 227 4.17 -15.16 -1.10
CA SER A 227 3.62 -15.71 -2.34
C SER A 227 2.35 -16.55 -2.09
N LEU A 228 1.43 -16.48 -3.06
CA LEU A 228 0.16 -17.19 -3.06
C LEU A 228 -0.25 -17.52 -4.50
N ALA A 229 -0.94 -18.65 -4.70
CA ALA A 229 -1.56 -19.01 -5.98
C ALA A 229 -2.88 -19.75 -5.72
N ILE A 230 -3.97 -19.28 -6.33
CA ILE A 230 -5.33 -19.84 -6.20
C ILE A 230 -6.05 -19.67 -7.55
N ASP A 231 -6.72 -20.73 -8.02
CA ASP A 231 -7.55 -20.74 -9.24
C ASP A 231 -6.87 -20.13 -10.47
N GLY A 232 -5.55 -20.36 -10.57
CA GLY A 232 -4.69 -19.88 -11.66
C GLY A 232 -4.37 -18.39 -11.63
N PHE A 233 -4.68 -17.65 -10.55
CA PHE A 233 -4.11 -16.33 -10.24
C PHE A 233 -3.06 -16.48 -9.14
N GLY A 234 -2.07 -15.61 -9.07
CA GLY A 234 -1.14 -15.58 -7.94
C GLY A 234 -0.24 -14.36 -7.89
N PHE A 235 0.67 -14.35 -6.91
CA PHE A 235 1.76 -13.39 -6.82
C PHE A 235 2.98 -13.98 -6.10
N PHE A 236 4.14 -13.33 -6.23
CA PHE A 236 5.33 -13.58 -5.41
C PHE A 236 6.15 -12.30 -5.19
N ARG A 237 6.79 -12.19 -4.03
CA ARG A 237 7.68 -11.07 -3.66
C ARG A 237 9.00 -11.14 -4.44
N MET A 238 9.51 -9.99 -4.87
CA MET A 238 10.78 -9.85 -5.59
C MET A 238 11.94 -9.64 -4.62
N GLY A 239 12.33 -10.70 -3.90
CA GLY A 239 13.40 -10.66 -2.91
C GLY A 239 12.94 -10.05 -1.59
N MET A 240 13.78 -9.19 -0.99
CA MET A 240 13.57 -8.65 0.36
C MET A 240 12.78 -7.33 0.41
N THR A 241 12.49 -6.71 -0.74
CA THR A 241 11.73 -5.46 -0.81
C THR A 241 10.23 -5.72 -0.86
N ASP A 242 9.43 -4.70 -0.52
CA ASP A 242 7.98 -4.72 -0.74
C ASP A 242 7.64 -4.45 -2.21
N GLU A 243 8.07 -5.36 -3.09
CA GLU A 243 7.72 -5.40 -4.50
C GLU A 243 7.31 -6.83 -4.87
N TYR A 244 6.33 -6.96 -5.77
CA TYR A 244 5.74 -8.25 -6.15
C TYR A 244 5.59 -8.33 -7.67
N ILE A 245 5.59 -9.55 -8.19
CA ILE A 245 4.98 -9.86 -9.49
C ILE A 245 3.62 -10.49 -9.20
N VAL A 246 2.57 -9.86 -9.72
CA VAL A 246 1.20 -10.40 -9.74
C VAL A 246 0.97 -11.06 -11.09
N TYR A 247 0.32 -12.21 -11.16
CA TYR A 247 0.19 -12.97 -12.41
C TYR A 247 -1.11 -13.76 -12.54
N LYS A 248 -1.42 -14.13 -13.78
CA LYS A 248 -2.52 -15.03 -14.15
C LYS A 248 -2.03 -16.04 -15.19
N HIS A 249 -2.32 -17.32 -14.94
CA HIS A 249 -2.20 -18.40 -15.92
C HIS A 249 -3.22 -18.20 -17.05
N THR A 250 -2.80 -18.31 -18.32
CA THR A 250 -3.70 -18.25 -19.48
C THR A 250 -4.60 -19.48 -19.58
N GLY A 251 -4.12 -20.63 -19.10
CA GLY A 251 -4.55 -21.94 -19.60
C GLY A 251 -3.88 -22.23 -20.94
N GLU A 252 -4.00 -23.46 -21.42
CA GLU A 252 -3.70 -23.79 -22.83
C GLU A 252 -4.79 -23.19 -23.73
N TYR A 253 -4.40 -22.62 -24.87
CA TYR A 253 -5.32 -21.95 -25.79
C TYR A 253 -4.96 -22.23 -27.24
N ALA A 254 -5.91 -22.12 -28.15
CA ALA A 254 -5.68 -22.25 -29.59
C ALA A 254 -5.93 -20.91 -30.29
N LEU A 255 -5.04 -20.54 -31.21
CA LEU A 255 -5.26 -19.43 -32.12
C LEU A 255 -5.44 -19.92 -33.57
N LYS A 256 -6.19 -19.18 -34.38
CA LYS A 256 -6.25 -19.33 -35.84
C LYS A 256 -5.51 -18.17 -36.52
N ASP A 257 -4.79 -18.44 -37.60
CA ASP A 257 -4.31 -17.40 -38.51
C ASP A 257 -5.40 -16.96 -39.52
N TYR A 258 -5.08 -16.00 -40.39
CA TYR A 258 -5.98 -15.52 -41.44
C TYR A 258 -6.38 -16.62 -42.45
N TYR A 259 -5.54 -17.65 -42.60
CA TYR A 259 -5.79 -18.82 -43.45
C TYR A 259 -6.53 -19.95 -42.73
N GLY A 260 -7.02 -19.71 -41.50
CA GLY A 260 -7.79 -20.66 -40.70
C GLY A 260 -6.97 -21.82 -40.12
N ARG A 261 -5.62 -21.74 -40.12
CA ARG A 261 -4.75 -22.78 -39.55
C ARG A 261 -4.72 -22.65 -38.03
N ASN A 262 -4.87 -23.76 -37.32
CA ASN A 262 -4.82 -23.80 -35.85
C ASN A 262 -3.36 -23.83 -35.35
N TYR A 263 -3.07 -23.05 -34.31
CA TYR A 263 -1.82 -23.08 -33.54
C TYR A 263 -2.18 -23.32 -32.06
N LEU A 264 -1.62 -24.35 -31.45
CA LEU A 264 -1.89 -24.75 -30.06
C LEU A 264 -0.79 -24.24 -29.14
N PHE A 265 -1.16 -23.32 -28.25
CA PHE A 265 -0.26 -22.67 -27.31
C PHE A 265 -0.39 -23.25 -25.90
N PRO A 266 0.74 -23.58 -25.22
CA PRO A 266 0.71 -24.12 -23.86
C PRO A 266 0.36 -23.03 -22.82
N ASP A 267 0.04 -23.44 -21.59
CA ASP A 267 -0.20 -22.50 -20.49
C ASP A 267 1.05 -21.66 -20.15
N CYS A 268 0.84 -20.37 -19.90
CA CYS A 268 1.86 -19.45 -19.43
C CYS A 268 1.31 -18.45 -18.41
N ARG A 269 2.19 -17.84 -17.61
CA ARG A 269 1.84 -16.80 -16.66
C ARG A 269 2.12 -15.43 -17.27
N VAL A 270 1.04 -14.70 -17.58
CA VAL A 270 1.11 -13.26 -17.79
C VAL A 270 1.25 -12.60 -16.43
N GLY A 271 2.34 -11.86 -16.22
CA GLY A 271 2.65 -11.15 -14.99
C GLY A 271 2.76 -9.64 -15.18
N VAL A 272 2.54 -8.90 -14.11
CA VAL A 272 2.79 -7.45 -13.98
C VAL A 272 3.55 -7.21 -12.68
N SER A 273 4.64 -6.45 -12.78
CA SER A 273 5.42 -5.99 -11.63
C SER A 273 4.71 -4.85 -10.90
N THR A 274 4.81 -4.77 -9.57
CA THR A 274 4.42 -3.58 -8.79
C THR A 274 5.35 -2.40 -9.02
N ILE A 275 6.58 -2.64 -9.50
CA ILE A 275 7.52 -1.59 -9.91
C ILE A 275 7.00 -0.93 -11.19
N VAL A 276 6.78 0.38 -11.11
CA VAL A 276 6.27 1.20 -12.22
C VAL A 276 7.36 1.50 -13.26
N PRO A 277 7.03 1.68 -14.55
CA PRO A 277 5.68 1.66 -15.13
C PRO A 277 5.14 0.24 -15.32
N LEU A 278 3.85 0.04 -15.06
CA LEU A 278 3.22 -1.28 -15.11
C LEU A 278 3.16 -1.80 -16.56
N LYS A 279 4.07 -2.72 -16.90
CA LYS A 279 4.10 -3.43 -18.18
C LYS A 279 3.78 -4.91 -17.98
N PRO A 280 2.91 -5.53 -18.80
CA PRO A 280 2.72 -6.97 -18.78
C PRO A 280 3.87 -7.70 -19.46
N VAL A 281 4.24 -8.83 -18.88
CA VAL A 281 5.31 -9.74 -19.33
C VAL A 281 4.81 -11.18 -19.30
N VAL A 282 5.38 -12.07 -20.12
CA VAL A 282 5.26 -13.53 -19.89
C VAL A 282 6.45 -13.98 -19.04
N LEU A 283 6.18 -14.68 -17.93
CA LEU A 283 7.21 -15.02 -16.95
C LEU A 283 8.13 -16.16 -17.41
N GLU A 284 7.57 -17.14 -18.13
CA GLU A 284 8.27 -18.29 -18.69
C GLU A 284 9.15 -17.94 -19.89
N THR A 285 10.12 -18.81 -20.20
CA THR A 285 10.74 -18.88 -21.53
C THR A 285 9.71 -19.39 -22.54
N TYR A 286 8.95 -18.47 -23.10
CA TYR A 286 7.75 -18.73 -23.89
C TYR A 286 7.87 -18.21 -25.31
N LYS A 287 7.22 -18.90 -26.25
CA LYS A 287 7.35 -18.70 -27.70
C LYS A 287 6.01 -18.22 -28.27
N HIS A 288 5.92 -16.95 -28.63
CA HIS A 288 4.69 -16.34 -29.17
C HIS A 288 5.00 -15.25 -30.19
N PRO A 289 4.18 -15.04 -31.24
CA PRO A 289 4.41 -13.99 -32.23
C PRO A 289 4.33 -12.54 -31.69
N PHE A 290 3.92 -12.34 -30.43
CA PHE A 290 3.71 -11.02 -29.80
C PHE A 290 4.67 -10.78 -28.62
N LEU A 291 5.73 -11.58 -28.49
CA LEU A 291 6.82 -11.35 -27.56
C LEU A 291 8.07 -10.87 -28.32
N GLU A 292 8.93 -10.14 -27.63
CA GLU A 292 10.13 -9.51 -28.24
C GLU A 292 11.32 -10.48 -28.41
N GLY A 293 11.24 -11.76 -28.00
CA GLY A 293 12.36 -12.71 -28.08
C GLY A 293 11.99 -14.18 -27.81
N TYR A 294 12.81 -14.87 -27.01
CA TYR A 294 12.54 -16.22 -26.48
C TYR A 294 13.31 -16.47 -25.17
N ASP A 295 12.92 -15.76 -24.12
CA ASP A 295 13.57 -15.70 -22.79
C ASP A 295 12.54 -15.66 -21.65
N SER A 296 12.96 -15.76 -20.39
CA SER A 296 12.07 -15.53 -19.25
C SER A 296 11.75 -14.04 -19.07
N ARG A 297 10.54 -13.70 -18.60
CA ARG A 297 10.09 -12.32 -18.31
C ARG A 297 10.03 -11.38 -19.53
N GLN A 298 9.73 -11.92 -20.70
CA GLN A 298 9.61 -11.14 -21.95
C GLN A 298 8.47 -10.12 -21.89
N PRO A 299 8.66 -8.88 -22.37
CA PRO A 299 7.56 -7.93 -22.57
C PRO A 299 6.59 -8.41 -23.66
N ILE A 300 5.30 -8.13 -23.45
CA ILE A 300 4.25 -8.34 -24.45
C ILE A 300 4.15 -7.08 -25.31
N CYS A 301 4.19 -7.26 -26.64
CA CYS A 301 4.12 -6.16 -27.59
C CYS A 301 2.68 -5.62 -27.71
N LEU A 302 2.42 -4.44 -27.15
CA LEU A 302 1.09 -3.80 -27.12
C LEU A 302 1.10 -2.44 -27.86
N ARG A 303 0.80 -2.43 -29.18
CA ARG A 303 0.78 -1.20 -30.00
C ARG A 303 -0.23 -0.19 -29.42
N GLY A 304 0.28 0.95 -28.93
CA GLY A 304 -0.53 2.04 -28.38
C GLY A 304 -0.85 1.96 -26.88
N TYR A 305 -0.37 0.93 -26.17
CA TYR A 305 -0.55 0.84 -24.72
C TYR A 305 0.37 1.82 -23.96
N SER A 306 -0.21 2.70 -23.16
CA SER A 306 0.53 3.61 -22.26
C SER A 306 0.61 2.99 -20.86
N PRO A 307 1.77 2.45 -20.43
CA PRO A 307 1.87 1.72 -19.17
C PRO A 307 1.72 2.66 -17.95
N PRO A 308 0.80 2.38 -17.00
CA PRO A 308 0.56 3.24 -15.84
C PRO A 308 1.81 3.50 -14.98
N LYS A 309 2.01 4.75 -14.58
CA LYS A 309 3.14 5.19 -13.73
C LYS A 309 2.86 5.12 -12.22
N VAL A 310 1.70 4.61 -11.82
CA VAL A 310 1.28 4.47 -10.41
C VAL A 310 0.67 3.09 -10.20
N PHE A 311 1.11 2.37 -9.17
CA PHE A 311 0.49 1.12 -8.78
C PHE A 311 -0.85 1.37 -8.06
N THR A 312 -1.94 0.85 -8.65
CA THR A 312 -3.28 0.81 -8.04
C THR A 312 -3.94 -0.50 -8.47
N ALA A 313 -4.99 -0.93 -7.76
CA ALA A 313 -5.74 -2.14 -8.13
C ALA A 313 -6.26 -2.08 -9.58
N ALA A 314 -6.89 -0.97 -9.97
CA ALA A 314 -7.41 -0.78 -11.32
C ALA A 314 -6.31 -0.80 -12.38
N ASN A 315 -5.17 -0.15 -12.13
CA ASN A 315 -4.04 -0.12 -13.07
C ASN A 315 -3.40 -1.50 -13.23
N ALA A 316 -3.25 -2.27 -12.14
CA ALA A 316 -2.69 -3.61 -12.15
C ALA A 316 -3.64 -4.63 -12.83
N ILE A 317 -4.94 -4.54 -12.54
CA ILE A 317 -5.98 -5.31 -13.23
C ILE A 317 -5.93 -5.03 -14.73
N ASN A 318 -5.93 -3.76 -15.15
CA ASN A 318 -5.92 -3.41 -16.57
C ASN A 318 -4.64 -3.89 -17.26
N ALA A 319 -3.47 -3.67 -16.67
CA ALA A 319 -2.19 -4.15 -17.22
C ALA A 319 -2.16 -5.68 -17.42
N LEU A 320 -2.67 -6.45 -16.44
CA LEU A 320 -2.80 -7.90 -16.58
C LEU A 320 -3.79 -8.29 -17.68
N GLN A 321 -4.96 -7.64 -17.73
CA GLN A 321 -5.97 -7.95 -18.74
C GLN A 321 -5.49 -7.66 -20.16
N GLU A 322 -4.82 -6.53 -20.41
CA GLU A 322 -4.31 -6.21 -21.75
C GLU A 322 -3.24 -7.21 -22.21
N GLY A 323 -2.35 -7.63 -21.30
CA GLY A 323 -1.37 -8.69 -21.57
C GLY A 323 -2.01 -10.04 -21.89
N ILE A 324 -2.99 -10.47 -21.09
CA ILE A 324 -3.73 -11.72 -21.31
C ILE A 324 -4.51 -11.66 -22.64
N ASN A 325 -5.21 -10.55 -22.90
CA ASN A 325 -6.01 -10.36 -24.10
C ASN A 325 -5.16 -10.39 -25.37
N ALA A 326 -3.96 -9.79 -25.35
CA ALA A 326 -3.07 -9.80 -26.50
C ALA A 326 -2.59 -11.22 -26.88
N LEU A 327 -2.33 -12.08 -25.89
CA LEU A 327 -1.99 -13.49 -26.14
C LEU A 327 -3.21 -14.29 -26.62
N LEU A 328 -4.36 -14.17 -25.93
CA LEU A 328 -5.55 -14.99 -26.23
C LEU A 328 -6.31 -14.56 -27.50
N TYR A 329 -6.35 -13.29 -27.85
CA TYR A 329 -7.20 -12.78 -28.93
C TYR A 329 -6.42 -12.22 -30.14
N GLY A 330 -5.10 -12.11 -30.03
CA GLY A 330 -4.23 -11.68 -31.11
C GLY A 330 -4.57 -10.30 -31.64
N TYR A 331 -4.89 -10.21 -32.93
CA TYR A 331 -5.16 -8.96 -33.64
C TYR A 331 -6.50 -8.98 -34.38
N SER A 332 -7.13 -7.82 -34.47
CA SER A 332 -8.18 -7.55 -35.46
C SER A 332 -8.01 -6.13 -35.96
N SER A 333 -7.68 -5.98 -37.24
CA SER A 333 -7.55 -4.68 -37.92
C SER A 333 -8.86 -3.87 -37.93
N ARG A 334 -10.01 -4.54 -37.71
CA ARG A 334 -11.34 -3.92 -37.56
C ARG A 334 -11.73 -3.61 -36.10
N ARG A 335 -10.79 -3.77 -35.15
CA ARG A 335 -10.91 -3.51 -33.70
C ARG A 335 -12.16 -4.06 -33.00
N ARG A 336 -11.97 -5.12 -32.21
CA ARG A 336 -12.74 -5.28 -30.95
C ARG A 336 -11.93 -5.81 -29.76
N ASN A 337 -10.98 -6.74 -29.94
CA ASN A 337 -10.21 -7.36 -28.84
C ASN A 337 -8.72 -7.65 -29.17
N GLY A 338 -8.07 -6.96 -30.13
CA GLY A 338 -6.71 -7.35 -30.55
C GLY A 338 -5.78 -6.21 -30.99
N TYR A 339 -4.47 -6.39 -30.75
CA TYR A 339 -3.42 -5.35 -30.85
C TYR A 339 -2.66 -5.35 -32.19
N HIS A 340 -2.06 -6.53 -32.48
CA HIS A 340 -0.51 -8.01 -34.39
C HIS A 340 -0.98 -9.34 -35.19
N SER A 341 -1.10 -9.30 -36.54
CA SER A 341 -1.53 -10.52 -37.26
C SER A 341 -0.58 -11.69 -37.04
N LEU A 342 -1.13 -12.89 -36.97
CA LEU A 342 -0.35 -14.14 -36.87
C LEU A 342 0.34 -14.50 -38.19
N ASP A 343 -0.01 -13.81 -39.28
CA ASP A 343 0.67 -13.98 -40.57
C ASP A 343 2.13 -13.52 -40.44
N GLN A 344 3.06 -14.40 -40.82
CA GLN A 344 4.47 -14.06 -40.90
C GLN A 344 4.64 -12.82 -41.79
N ILE A 345 5.50 -11.87 -41.38
CA ILE A 345 5.99 -10.83 -42.31
C ILE A 345 7.00 -11.48 -43.26
N THR A 346 6.51 -12.32 -44.18
CA THR A 346 7.23 -12.74 -45.39
C THR A 346 7.26 -11.60 -46.42
N ARG A 347 7.64 -10.40 -45.97
CA ARG A 347 8.38 -9.48 -46.85
C ARG A 347 9.78 -10.05 -46.96
N LEU A 348 9.99 -10.91 -47.97
CA LEU A 348 11.31 -10.98 -48.59
C LEU A 348 11.77 -9.54 -48.81
N ALA A 349 13.04 -9.26 -48.52
CA ALA A 349 13.68 -8.09 -49.11
C ALA A 349 13.66 -8.30 -50.63
N ARG A 350 12.66 -7.71 -51.32
CA ARG A 350 12.82 -7.42 -52.74
C ARG A 350 14.03 -6.51 -52.82
N THR A 351 15.10 -6.99 -53.43
CA THR A 351 16.16 -6.15 -53.94
C THR A 351 15.51 -5.09 -54.80
N VAL A 352 15.69 -3.83 -54.43
CA VAL A 352 15.18 -2.70 -55.21
C VAL A 352 16.16 -2.48 -56.36
N ASP A 353 15.97 -3.24 -57.43
CA ASP A 353 16.22 -2.68 -58.76
C ASP A 353 15.07 -1.69 -59.02
N VAL A 354 15.43 -0.47 -59.37
CA VAL A 354 14.50 0.66 -59.56
C VAL A 354 13.97 0.63 -60.99
N ASP A 355 12.66 0.83 -61.16
CA ASP A 355 12.08 1.85 -62.06
C ASP A 355 10.54 1.89 -61.89
N ASP A 356 9.99 3.04 -62.27
CA ASP A 356 8.63 3.55 -62.09
C ASP A 356 7.44 2.54 -62.12
N ASP A 357 6.54 2.60 -61.13
CA ASP A 357 5.26 3.31 -61.29
C ASP A 357 4.47 3.52 -59.97
N ILE A 358 3.46 4.40 -59.98
CA ILE A 358 2.83 4.98 -58.76
C ILE A 358 1.66 4.15 -58.18
N LEU A 359 1.74 3.79 -56.89
CA LEU A 359 0.59 3.53 -56.00
C LEU A 359 0.86 4.06 -54.56
N PRO A 360 -0.18 4.40 -53.77
CA PRO A 360 -0.06 5.41 -52.70
C PRO A 360 0.53 4.92 -51.37
N ASP A 361 0.98 5.90 -50.57
CA ASP A 361 1.67 5.71 -49.29
C ASP A 361 0.89 4.90 -48.25
N HIS A 362 1.53 3.85 -47.74
CA HIS A 362 1.12 3.08 -46.58
C HIS A 362 2.20 3.13 -45.48
N GLU A 363 2.49 4.34 -44.98
CA GLU A 363 3.46 4.58 -43.88
C GLU A 363 3.03 4.00 -42.51
N ASP A 364 1.83 3.40 -42.40
CA ASP A 364 1.25 2.92 -41.12
C ASP A 364 1.84 1.59 -40.59
N TYR A 365 2.88 1.08 -41.26
CA TYR A 365 3.62 -0.13 -40.91
C TYR A 365 4.98 0.21 -40.25
N PRO A 366 5.04 0.38 -38.91
CA PRO A 366 6.32 0.39 -38.21
C PRO A 366 7.00 -0.97 -38.39
N VAL A 367 8.18 -0.96 -39.02
CA VAL A 367 9.01 -2.16 -39.20
C VAL A 367 9.44 -2.70 -37.82
N ILE A 368 9.38 -4.02 -37.65
CA ILE A 368 9.85 -4.68 -36.42
C ILE A 368 11.30 -4.25 -36.15
N SER A 369 11.59 -3.83 -34.92
CA SER A 369 12.90 -3.34 -34.49
C SER A 369 14.02 -4.26 -34.97
N THR A 370 14.92 -3.75 -35.81
CA THR A 370 15.94 -4.52 -36.54
C THR A 370 17.10 -5.03 -35.66
N ARG A 371 16.91 -5.07 -34.34
CA ARG A 371 17.89 -5.50 -33.34
C ARG A 371 17.58 -6.88 -32.75
N HIS A 372 17.70 -7.88 -33.62
CA HIS A 372 18.25 -9.20 -33.28
C HIS A 372 17.48 -10.04 -32.24
N ALA A 373 16.19 -10.29 -32.49
CA ALA A 373 15.64 -11.63 -32.20
C ALA A 373 15.83 -12.50 -33.45
N ARG A 374 16.38 -13.72 -33.31
CA ARG A 374 16.40 -14.71 -34.41
C ARG A 374 14.96 -15.10 -34.75
N THR A 375 14.67 -15.36 -36.02
CA THR A 375 13.32 -15.70 -36.52
C THR A 375 12.68 -16.85 -35.73
N VAL A 376 11.80 -16.48 -34.79
CA VAL A 376 11.08 -17.41 -33.91
C VAL A 376 9.95 -18.08 -34.70
N ASN A 377 10.27 -19.07 -35.54
CA ASN A 377 9.24 -19.77 -36.30
C ASN A 377 8.34 -20.60 -35.37
N PHE A 378 7.06 -20.26 -35.30
CA PHE A 378 6.03 -20.89 -34.47
C PHE A 378 5.20 -21.95 -35.23
N ASP A 379 5.61 -22.34 -36.44
CA ASP A 379 5.09 -23.53 -37.13
C ASP A 379 5.13 -24.80 -36.25
N ASP A 380 6.06 -24.89 -35.28
CA ASP A 380 6.13 -25.97 -34.29
C ASP A 380 4.82 -26.16 -33.48
N TYR A 381 4.03 -25.10 -33.32
CA TYR A 381 2.74 -25.13 -32.63
C TYR A 381 1.55 -25.35 -33.58
N ARG A 382 1.78 -25.39 -34.89
CA ARG A 382 0.72 -25.59 -35.88
C ARG A 382 0.17 -27.00 -35.77
N VAL A 383 -1.12 -27.12 -35.49
CA VAL A 383 -1.83 -28.40 -35.39
C VAL A 383 -2.83 -28.55 -36.53
N SER A 384 -3.27 -29.79 -36.76
CA SER A 384 -4.32 -30.07 -37.74
C SER A 384 -5.66 -29.42 -37.35
N SER A 385 -6.54 -29.20 -38.33
CA SER A 385 -7.87 -28.61 -38.11
C SER A 385 -8.78 -29.49 -37.25
N ASP A 386 -8.59 -30.81 -37.31
CA ASP A 386 -9.30 -31.85 -36.56
C ASP A 386 -8.61 -32.24 -35.24
N HIS A 387 -7.56 -31.51 -34.81
CA HIS A 387 -6.75 -31.86 -33.63
C HIS A 387 -7.64 -32.14 -32.40
N PRO A 388 -7.56 -33.35 -31.78
CA PRO A 388 -8.63 -33.89 -30.94
C PRO A 388 -8.90 -33.04 -29.69
N ARG A 389 -7.91 -32.32 -29.17
CA ARG A 389 -8.07 -31.42 -28.02
C ARG A 389 -8.88 -30.15 -28.34
N ILE A 390 -8.87 -29.72 -29.61
CA ILE A 390 -9.69 -28.60 -30.09
C ILE A 390 -11.08 -29.12 -30.48
N ALA A 391 -11.15 -30.23 -31.21
CA ALA A 391 -12.41 -30.84 -31.65
C ALA A 391 -13.31 -31.31 -30.49
N SER A 392 -12.72 -31.72 -29.36
CA SER A 392 -13.46 -32.06 -28.13
C SER A 392 -13.81 -30.85 -27.25
N GLY A 393 -13.38 -29.65 -27.61
CA GLY A 393 -13.55 -28.44 -26.77
C GLY A 393 -12.70 -28.43 -25.49
N GLN A 394 -11.71 -29.32 -25.36
CA GLN A 394 -10.76 -29.30 -24.23
C GLN A 394 -9.88 -28.03 -24.24
N VAL A 395 -9.57 -27.51 -25.44
CA VAL A 395 -8.87 -26.25 -25.67
C VAL A 395 -9.74 -25.33 -26.51
N GLU A 396 -10.04 -24.14 -25.99
CA GLU A 396 -10.85 -23.13 -26.68
C GLU A 396 -10.02 -22.45 -27.79
N THR A 397 -10.61 -22.30 -28.99
CA THR A 397 -10.06 -21.39 -30.01
C THR A 397 -10.56 -19.98 -29.74
N THR A 398 -9.68 -19.11 -29.26
CA THR A 398 -10.08 -17.83 -28.65
C THR A 398 -10.23 -16.69 -29.67
N ASN A 399 -9.47 -16.66 -30.77
CA ASN A 399 -9.62 -15.65 -31.84
C ASN A 399 -10.42 -16.19 -33.06
N ASN A 400 -11.74 -16.31 -32.91
CA ASN A 400 -12.58 -16.70 -34.06
C ASN A 400 -12.75 -15.55 -35.07
N TYR A 401 -12.00 -15.63 -36.18
CA TYR A 401 -12.28 -14.87 -37.39
C TYR A 401 -13.52 -15.45 -38.10
N THR A 402 -14.71 -15.01 -37.69
CA THR A 402 -15.88 -15.05 -38.58
C THR A 402 -15.66 -14.04 -39.71
N PRO A 403 -15.81 -14.43 -40.99
CA PRO A 403 -15.68 -13.53 -42.13
C PRO A 403 -16.75 -12.43 -42.16
#